data_AF-H2ZVQ7-F1
#
_entry.id   AF-H2ZVQ7-F1
#
_cell.length_a   1.000
_cell.length_b   1.000
_cell.length_c   1.000
_cell.angle_alpha   90.00
_cell.angle_beta   90.00
_cell.angle_gamma   90.00
#
_symmetry.space_group_name_H-M   'P 1'
#
loop_
_entity.id
_entity.type
_entity.pdbx_description
1 polymer ?
#
loop_
_entity_poly.entity_id
_entity_poly.type
_entity_poly.pdbx_seq_one_letter_code
_entity_poly.pdbx_strand_id
1 'polypeptide(L)'
;FCGVGIACSARIGDIRLLDGQVTDAMEAAALTYNNNYIDIYSCCWGPGDKGMKMDGPKRLASKAFKEGAEKGRGGKGNIFIWASGNGGLANDHCGADGYVNSIYTVAIGAVTNLGLSTFYSEVCSATIAVVPTGA
;
A
#
# COMPACT_ATOMS: atom_id res chain seq x y z
N PHE A 1 -10.42 25.96 -5.07
CA PHE A 1 -10.25 25.14 -3.87
C PHE A 1 -11.36 24.09 -3.84
N CYS A 2 -11.06 22.85 -3.42
CA CYS A 2 -12.01 21.73 -3.39
C CYS A 2 -12.48 21.47 -1.94
N GLY A 3 -12.14 20.31 -1.35
CA GLY A 3 -12.48 19.95 0.03
C GLY A 3 -11.31 20.11 1.02
N VAL A 4 -11.41 19.39 2.15
CA VAL A 4 -10.37 19.30 3.20
C VAL A 4 -9.88 17.86 3.35
N GLY A 5 -8.58 17.69 3.60
CA GLY A 5 -8.01 16.38 3.91
C GLY A 5 -8.27 15.95 5.36
N ILE A 6 -8.21 14.64 5.63
CA ILE A 6 -8.36 14.07 6.98
C ILE A 6 -7.34 14.69 7.95
N ALA A 7 -6.09 14.83 7.51
CA ALA A 7 -5.02 15.49 8.24
C ALA A 7 -4.64 16.81 7.56
N CYS A 8 -5.56 17.77 7.53
CA CYS A 8 -5.42 19.03 6.78
C CYS A 8 -4.21 19.91 7.19
N SER A 9 -3.64 19.68 8.37
CA SER A 9 -2.44 20.38 8.86
C SER A 9 -1.15 19.57 8.71
N ALA A 10 -1.22 18.36 8.14
CA ALA A 10 -0.03 17.54 7.89
C ALA A 10 0.75 18.07 6.67
N ARG A 11 2.04 17.74 6.63
CA ARG A 11 2.87 17.95 5.43
C ARG A 11 2.69 16.77 4.49
N ILE A 12 2.49 17.05 3.20
CA ILE A 12 2.34 16.04 2.15
C ILE A 12 3.43 16.22 1.09
N GLY A 13 3.93 15.10 0.59
CA GLY A 13 4.86 15.02 -0.54
C GLY A 13 4.56 13.78 -1.36
N ASP A 14 5.20 13.66 -2.52
CA ASP A 14 4.97 12.55 -3.46
C ASP A 14 6.29 11.95 -3.95
N ILE A 15 6.28 10.65 -4.26
CA ILE A 15 7.37 9.91 -4.88
C ILE A 15 6.85 9.33 -6.20
N ARG A 16 7.20 9.99 -7.31
CA ARG A 16 6.80 9.53 -8.65
C ARG A 16 7.55 8.25 -9.03
N LEU A 17 6.86 7.11 -8.92
CA LEU A 17 7.39 5.79 -9.23
C LEU A 17 6.75 5.15 -10.47
N LEU A 18 5.43 5.31 -10.64
CA LEU A 18 4.62 4.47 -11.53
C LEU A 18 4.52 4.98 -12.97
N ASP A 19 5.23 6.05 -13.33
CA ASP A 19 5.19 6.63 -14.67
C ASP A 19 6.23 5.97 -15.60
N GLY A 20 6.11 4.66 -15.79
CA GLY A 20 6.98 3.88 -16.66
C GLY A 20 7.30 2.50 -16.11
N GLN A 21 8.38 1.91 -16.63
CA GLN A 21 8.86 0.62 -16.16
C GLN A 21 9.39 0.73 -14.73
N VAL A 22 8.75 0.00 -13.83
CA VAL A 22 9.17 -0.09 -12.42
C VAL A 22 10.10 -1.29 -12.25
N THR A 23 11.21 -1.07 -11.54
CA THR A 23 12.18 -2.12 -11.19
C THR A 23 12.23 -2.30 -9.68
N ASP A 24 12.68 -3.46 -9.21
CA ASP A 24 12.88 -3.74 -7.77
C ASP A 24 13.74 -2.67 -7.07
N ALA A 25 14.78 -2.18 -7.76
CA ALA A 25 15.64 -1.12 -7.23
C ALA A 25 14.90 0.23 -7.07
N MET A 26 13.98 0.54 -7.99
CA MET A 26 13.16 1.76 -7.91
C MET A 26 12.14 1.67 -6.78
N GLU A 27 11.49 0.52 -6.60
CA GLU A 27 10.60 0.29 -5.46
C GLU A 27 11.35 0.43 -4.13
N ALA A 28 12.52 -0.22 -4.02
CA ALA A 28 13.35 -0.14 -2.83
C ALA A 28 13.80 1.29 -2.51
N ALA A 29 14.20 2.06 -3.53
CA ALA A 29 14.57 3.45 -3.38
C ALA A 29 13.38 4.31 -2.92
N ALA A 30 12.18 4.09 -3.47
CA ALA A 30 10.97 4.78 -3.06
C ALA A 30 10.60 4.48 -1.59
N LEU A 31 10.64 3.21 -1.20
CA LEU A 31 10.29 2.76 0.15
C LEU A 31 11.29 3.18 1.24
N THR A 32 12.51 3.58 0.86
CA THR A 32 13.53 4.07 1.80
C THR A 32 13.79 5.58 1.70
N TYR A 33 13.18 6.27 0.73
CA TYR A 33 13.42 7.68 0.50
C TYR A 33 13.09 8.51 1.74
N ASN A 34 14.09 9.24 2.27
CA ASN A 34 13.94 10.11 3.44
C ASN A 34 13.22 9.44 4.64
N ASN A 35 13.51 8.17 4.91
CA ASN A 35 12.83 7.34 5.92
C ASN A 35 12.85 7.86 7.37
N ASN A 36 13.73 8.80 7.72
CA ASN A 36 13.73 9.46 9.03
C ASN A 36 12.90 10.76 9.07
N TYR A 37 12.55 11.31 7.90
CA TYR A 37 11.70 12.48 7.76
C TYR A 37 10.25 12.11 7.44
N ILE A 38 10.05 11.08 6.60
CA ILE A 38 8.72 10.60 6.22
C ILE A 38 8.22 9.63 7.29
N ASP A 39 7.06 9.92 7.86
CA ASP A 39 6.42 9.04 8.84
C ASP A 39 5.62 7.91 8.19
N ILE A 40 4.81 8.24 7.19
CA ILE A 40 3.82 7.35 6.59
C ILE A 40 4.01 7.34 5.08
N TYR A 41 4.09 6.14 4.51
CA TYR A 41 3.99 5.90 3.08
C TYR A 41 2.61 5.33 2.78
N SER A 42 1.92 5.87 1.78
CA SER A 42 0.62 5.38 1.33
C SER A 42 0.76 4.92 -0.11
N CYS A 43 0.45 3.65 -0.36
CA CYS A 43 0.69 2.99 -1.65
C CYS A 43 -0.53 2.16 -2.07
N CYS A 44 -0.78 2.08 -3.37
CA CYS A 44 -1.92 1.38 -3.96
C CYS A 44 -1.53 0.66 -5.26
N TRP A 45 -0.31 0.10 -5.30
CA TRP A 45 0.26 -0.60 -6.43
C TRP A 45 0.74 -1.98 -6.00
N GLY A 46 0.84 -2.89 -6.97
CA GLY A 46 1.18 -4.29 -6.73
C GLY A 46 1.17 -5.09 -8.04
N PRO A 47 1.04 -6.41 -7.97
CA PRO A 47 0.74 -7.27 -9.11
C PRO A 47 -0.56 -6.82 -9.81
N GLY A 48 -0.84 -7.39 -10.99
CA GLY A 48 -2.08 -7.06 -11.68
C GLY A 48 -3.26 -7.84 -11.10
N ASP A 49 -4.32 -7.13 -10.71
CA ASP A 49 -5.54 -7.63 -10.04
C ASP A 49 -6.49 -8.41 -10.97
N LYS A 50 -5.98 -9.46 -11.63
CA LYS A 50 -6.72 -10.28 -12.60
C LYS A 50 -7.08 -11.68 -12.09
N GLY A 51 -6.83 -11.99 -10.82
CA GLY A 51 -7.10 -13.31 -10.23
C GLY A 51 -6.17 -14.42 -10.72
N MET A 52 -5.06 -14.06 -11.38
CA MET A 52 -4.18 -15.01 -12.08
C MET A 52 -2.69 -14.81 -11.75
N LYS A 53 -2.36 -13.89 -10.85
CA LYS A 53 -0.96 -13.53 -10.56
C LYS A 53 -0.69 -13.67 -9.06
N MET A 54 0.39 -14.37 -8.74
CA MET A 54 0.97 -14.42 -7.39
C MET A 54 2.37 -13.82 -7.49
N ASP A 55 2.55 -12.64 -6.89
CA ASP A 55 3.79 -11.86 -7.00
C ASP A 55 3.89 -10.86 -5.85
N GLY A 56 5.05 -10.23 -5.67
CA GLY A 56 5.28 -9.32 -4.55
C GLY A 56 6.65 -8.67 -4.60
N PRO A 57 7.05 -7.98 -3.51
CA PRO A 57 8.33 -7.27 -3.45
C PRO A 57 9.47 -8.24 -3.71
N LYS A 58 10.35 -7.89 -4.65
CA LYS A 58 11.57 -8.66 -4.88
C LYS A 58 12.60 -8.34 -3.78
N ARG A 59 13.85 -8.76 -3.97
CA ARG A 59 14.86 -8.79 -2.91
C ARG A 59 15.15 -7.40 -2.33
N LEU A 60 15.25 -6.37 -3.17
CA LEU A 60 15.58 -5.02 -2.70
C LEU A 60 14.39 -4.37 -2.01
N ALA A 61 13.19 -4.46 -2.59
CA ALA A 61 11.96 -3.93 -2.00
C ALA A 61 11.64 -4.61 -0.65
N SER A 62 11.84 -5.93 -0.55
CA SER A 62 11.68 -6.67 0.72
C SER A 62 12.66 -6.19 1.79
N LYS A 63 13.91 -5.90 1.41
CA LYS A 63 14.91 -5.35 2.33
C LYS A 63 14.54 -3.91 2.75
N ALA A 64 14.02 -3.11 1.82
CA ALA A 64 13.56 -1.76 2.07
C ALA A 64 12.42 -1.71 3.09
N PHE A 65 11.43 -2.60 2.97
CA PHE A 65 10.35 -2.73 3.96
C PHE A 65 10.90 -3.01 5.36
N LYS A 66 11.76 -4.03 5.48
CA LYS A 66 12.38 -4.39 6.75
C LYS A 66 13.19 -3.21 7.33
N GLU A 67 14.00 -2.57 6.51
CA GLU A 67 14.83 -1.44 6.94
C GLU A 67 13.97 -0.24 7.38
N GLY A 68 12.92 0.10 6.64
CA GLY A 68 11.99 1.14 7.03
C GLY A 68 11.26 0.82 8.33
N ALA A 69 10.78 -0.41 8.49
CA ALA A 69 10.08 -0.85 9.70
C ALA A 69 10.99 -0.94 10.94
N GLU A 70 12.27 -1.27 10.78
CA GLU A 70 13.20 -1.40 11.91
C GLU A 70 13.95 -0.10 12.24
N LYS A 71 14.25 0.74 11.25
CA LYS A 71 15.17 1.88 11.41
C LYS A 71 14.54 3.23 11.09
N GLY A 72 13.42 3.26 10.37
CA GLY A 72 12.71 4.48 10.00
C GLY A 72 12.25 5.29 11.21
N ARG A 73 11.99 6.58 10.99
CA ARG A 73 11.49 7.52 12.01
C ARG A 73 12.35 7.52 13.29
N GLY A 74 13.67 7.46 13.12
CA GLY A 74 14.62 7.38 14.24
C GLY A 74 14.49 6.08 15.04
N GLY A 75 14.26 4.95 14.38
CA GLY A 75 14.14 3.63 15.00
C GLY A 75 12.74 3.26 15.52
N LYS A 76 11.71 4.07 15.23
CA LYS A 76 10.31 3.76 15.57
C LYS A 76 9.60 2.91 14.52
N GLY A 77 10.16 2.83 13.32
CA GLY A 77 9.59 2.14 12.18
C GLY A 77 8.64 3.02 11.36
N ASN A 78 8.92 3.13 10.06
CA ASN A 78 8.00 3.72 9.08
C ASN A 78 6.68 2.96 9.03
N ILE A 79 5.61 3.67 8.74
CA ILE A 79 4.27 3.08 8.58
C ILE A 79 3.97 2.99 7.08
N PHE A 80 3.78 1.78 6.58
CA PHE A 80 3.43 1.53 5.18
C PHE A 80 1.95 1.16 5.09
N ILE A 81 1.12 2.07 4.59
CA ILE A 81 -0.30 1.80 4.31
C ILE A 81 -0.43 1.29 2.89
N TRP A 82 -1.11 0.15 2.71
CA TRP A 82 -1.30 -0.47 1.41
C TRP A 82 -2.78 -0.70 1.10
N ALA A 83 -3.23 -0.39 -0.11
CA ALA A 83 -4.55 -0.78 -0.57
C ALA A 83 -4.60 -2.30 -0.78
N SER A 84 -5.70 -2.95 -0.41
CA SER A 84 -5.85 -4.40 -0.51
C SER A 84 -6.00 -4.94 -1.94
N GLY A 85 -6.27 -4.10 -2.94
CA GLY A 85 -6.48 -4.51 -4.34
C GLY A 85 -7.91 -4.31 -4.85
N ASN A 86 -8.06 -4.34 -6.18
CA ASN A 86 -9.30 -4.05 -6.91
C ASN A 86 -9.82 -5.23 -7.77
N GLY A 87 -9.30 -6.42 -7.56
CA GLY A 87 -9.57 -7.62 -8.36
C GLY A 87 -10.82 -8.40 -7.99
N GLY A 88 -11.73 -7.86 -7.16
CA GLY A 88 -12.92 -8.57 -6.68
C GLY A 88 -13.78 -9.19 -7.79
N LEU A 89 -14.01 -8.45 -8.89
CA LEU A 89 -14.76 -8.99 -10.06
C LEU A 89 -14.02 -10.08 -10.83
N ALA A 90 -12.70 -10.15 -10.70
CA ALA A 90 -11.86 -11.18 -11.28
C ALA A 90 -11.70 -12.40 -10.35
N ASN A 91 -12.39 -12.43 -9.21
CA ASN A 91 -12.17 -13.38 -8.12
C ASN A 91 -10.70 -13.42 -7.64
N ASP A 92 -10.05 -12.25 -7.62
CA ASP A 92 -8.71 -12.13 -7.06
C ASP A 92 -8.74 -12.22 -5.53
N HIS A 93 -7.59 -12.56 -4.96
CA HIS A 93 -7.42 -12.76 -3.54
C HIS A 93 -6.12 -12.10 -3.10
N CYS A 94 -6.23 -11.03 -2.30
CA CYS A 94 -5.12 -10.16 -1.93
C CYS A 94 -3.97 -10.85 -1.18
N GLY A 95 -4.17 -12.07 -0.68
CA GLY A 95 -3.08 -12.92 -0.18
C GLY A 95 -2.07 -13.35 -1.25
N ALA A 96 -2.41 -13.24 -2.54
CA ALA A 96 -1.52 -13.46 -3.68
C ALA A 96 -0.65 -12.23 -4.01
N ASP A 97 -0.98 -11.07 -3.44
CA ASP A 97 -0.16 -9.86 -3.47
C ASP A 97 0.78 -9.83 -2.25
N GLY A 98 2.08 -10.00 -2.49
CA GLY A 98 3.10 -10.00 -1.45
C GLY A 98 3.40 -8.63 -0.83
N TYR A 99 2.95 -7.53 -1.43
CA TYR A 99 2.97 -6.21 -0.77
C TYR A 99 1.87 -6.16 0.28
N VAL A 100 0.64 -6.54 -0.08
CA VAL A 100 -0.51 -6.60 0.86
C VAL A 100 -0.30 -7.62 1.96
N ASN A 101 0.25 -8.79 1.63
CA ASN A 101 0.49 -9.88 2.57
C ASN A 101 1.78 -9.71 3.41
N SER A 102 2.47 -8.57 3.29
CA SER A 102 3.68 -8.27 4.06
C SER A 102 3.34 -7.83 5.48
N ILE A 103 4.01 -8.43 6.48
CA ILE A 103 3.90 -8.03 7.90
C ILE A 103 4.34 -6.59 8.17
N TYR A 104 5.07 -5.97 7.23
CA TYR A 104 5.53 -4.59 7.34
C TYR A 104 4.51 -3.58 6.82
N THR A 105 3.39 -4.04 6.26
CA THR A 105 2.34 -3.19 5.72
C THR A 105 1.06 -3.27 6.54
N VAL A 106 0.31 -2.18 6.53
CA VAL A 106 -1.05 -2.10 7.05
C VAL A 106 -1.98 -2.12 5.84
N ALA A 107 -2.49 -3.31 5.52
CA ALA A 107 -3.41 -3.52 4.41
C ALA A 107 -4.82 -2.99 4.75
N ILE A 108 -5.34 -2.11 3.89
CA ILE A 108 -6.62 -1.43 4.04
C ILE A 108 -7.53 -1.76 2.86
N GLY A 109 -8.70 -2.31 3.17
CA GLY A 109 -9.78 -2.51 2.21
C GLY A 109 -10.74 -1.33 2.12
N ALA A 110 -11.72 -1.45 1.24
CA ALA A 110 -12.71 -0.42 0.97
C ALA A 110 -14.13 -0.87 1.35
N VAL A 111 -14.92 0.07 1.86
CA VAL A 111 -16.37 -0.06 2.02
C VAL A 111 -17.09 1.11 1.35
N THR A 112 -18.32 0.88 0.90
CA THR A 112 -19.20 1.92 0.36
C THR A 112 -19.62 2.89 1.47
N ASN A 113 -20.23 4.02 1.08
CA ASN A 113 -20.87 4.96 2.00
C ASN A 113 -22.01 4.34 2.85
N LEU A 114 -22.52 3.17 2.46
CA LEU A 114 -23.51 2.39 3.21
C LEU A 114 -22.87 1.35 4.13
N GLY A 115 -21.53 1.29 4.22
CA GLY A 115 -20.81 0.29 5.01
C GLY A 115 -20.81 -1.11 4.39
N LEU A 116 -21.12 -1.23 3.10
CA LEU A 116 -21.14 -2.50 2.38
C LEU A 116 -19.80 -2.76 1.69
N SER A 117 -19.46 -4.03 1.45
CA SER A 117 -18.31 -4.39 0.61
C SER A 117 -18.43 -3.77 -0.78
N THR A 118 -17.31 -3.29 -1.32
CA THR A 118 -17.29 -2.81 -2.71
C THR A 118 -17.20 -3.98 -3.68
N PHE A 119 -17.63 -3.78 -4.94
CA PHE A 119 -17.59 -4.83 -5.96
C PHE A 119 -16.15 -5.21 -6.38
N TYR A 120 -15.19 -4.31 -6.17
CA TYR A 120 -13.79 -4.50 -6.52
C TYR A 120 -12.94 -5.01 -5.34
N SER A 121 -13.48 -5.02 -4.11
CA SER A 121 -12.73 -5.46 -2.92
C SER A 121 -12.22 -6.89 -3.07
N GLU A 122 -10.92 -7.06 -2.87
CA GLU A 122 -10.30 -8.38 -2.66
C GLU A 122 -10.36 -8.75 -1.17
N VAL A 123 -10.60 -10.03 -0.90
CA VAL A 123 -10.70 -10.56 0.48
C VAL A 123 -9.46 -11.40 0.76
N CYS A 124 -8.83 -11.19 1.91
CA CYS A 124 -7.75 -12.05 2.42
C CYS A 124 -7.52 -11.82 3.91
N SER A 125 -6.86 -12.77 4.57
CA SER A 125 -6.52 -12.71 6.00
C SER A 125 -5.53 -11.60 6.37
N ALA A 126 -4.84 -11.02 5.39
CA ALA A 126 -3.87 -9.95 5.61
C ALA A 126 -4.51 -8.57 5.79
N THR A 127 -5.77 -8.38 5.36
CA THR A 127 -6.47 -7.10 5.50
C THR A 127 -6.72 -6.78 6.97
N ILE A 128 -6.26 -5.61 7.42
CA ILE A 128 -6.32 -5.20 8.84
C ILE A 128 -7.61 -4.41 9.14
N ALA A 129 -7.99 -3.52 8.23
CA ALA A 129 -9.16 -2.66 8.41
C ALA A 129 -9.75 -2.27 7.05
N VAL A 130 -10.91 -1.60 7.09
CA VAL A 130 -11.57 -1.03 5.92
C VAL A 130 -11.89 0.44 6.16
N VAL A 131 -11.86 1.24 5.09
CA VAL A 131 -12.24 2.66 5.13
C VAL A 131 -13.29 2.97 4.06
N PRO A 132 -14.12 4.01 4.24
CA PRO A 132 -15.02 4.47 3.19
C PRO A 132 -14.24 4.90 1.94
N THR A 133 -14.72 4.46 0.79
CA THR A 133 -14.23 4.91 -0.52
C THR A 133 -15.21 5.90 -1.16
N GLY A 134 -14.71 6.72 -2.09
CA GLY A 134 -15.54 7.58 -2.93
C GLY A 134 -16.36 6.76 -3.93
N ALA A 135 -17.55 7.26 -4.25
CA ALA A 135 -18.41 6.72 -5.31
C ALA A 135 -17.92 7.11 -6.70
#